data_AF-V6JTL1-F1
#
_entry.id   AF-V6JTL1-F1
#
_cell.length_a   1.000
_cell.length_b   1.000
_cell.length_c   1.000
_cell.angle_alpha   90.00
_cell.angle_beta   90.00
_cell.angle_gamma   90.00
#
_symmetry.space_group_name_H-M   'P 1'
#
loop_
_entity.id
_entity.type
_entity.pdbx_description
1 polymer ?
#
loop_
_entity_poly.entity_id
_entity_poly.type
_entity_poly.pdbx_seq_one_letter_code
_entity_poly.pdbx_strand_id
1 'polypeptide(L)'
;MAEPRIRAELKRGDFSRWQQLGRYLLHEDLVVGEPARIFMFQIDQRWYVGYKTLSDYFVYQDVPGVFCSRIYWHNVLGLLDGIRTSDTDVRVAFHPLDPHERRATFDAISPTTSITHPFVNHHEEGQEDTGTPAGWPVTEDRARSLNAAEEHIRRYTSDLFRPMLADLSENITVYDPACSTGHFLSQFADINPQYIRTIGQDLSQQMVDYAAERLEQVHQGDAEMPVPLPSTVDILFCRFLNSEVVNTRRAREILPHLVATLRQGGVMVLVGHSPVLLDVLDLETAGLTVLQTTARQDRYVFQYYVCRKSPQC
;
A
#
# COMPACT_ATOMS: atom_id res chain seq x y z
N MET A 1 9.01 22.18 5.93
CA MET A 1 10.25 22.82 5.41
C MET A 1 11.44 21.86 5.19
N ALA A 2 11.52 20.67 5.82
CA ALA A 2 12.65 19.74 5.61
C ALA A 2 12.55 18.89 4.32
N GLU A 3 11.34 18.59 3.84
CA GLU A 3 11.13 17.59 2.79
C GLU A 3 11.82 17.89 1.43
N PRO A 4 11.75 19.12 0.87
CA PRO A 4 12.44 19.42 -0.39
C PRO A 4 13.96 19.23 -0.28
N ARG A 5 14.52 19.48 0.91
CA ARG A 5 15.93 19.30 1.20
C ARG A 5 16.30 17.82 1.23
N ILE A 6 15.55 16.98 1.95
CA ILE A 6 15.78 15.52 2.00
C ILE A 6 15.77 14.93 0.60
N ARG A 7 14.79 15.33 -0.21
CA ARG A 7 14.69 14.85 -1.59
C ARG A 7 15.87 15.30 -2.46
N ALA A 8 16.34 16.53 -2.29
CA ALA A 8 17.51 17.03 -3.01
C ALA A 8 18.80 16.28 -2.60
N GLU A 9 18.98 16.02 -1.31
CA GLU A 9 20.08 15.22 -0.77
C GLU A 9 20.07 13.80 -1.36
N LEU A 10 18.91 13.13 -1.31
CA LEU A 10 18.69 11.81 -1.91
C LEU A 10 19.00 11.77 -3.41
N LYS A 11 18.57 12.77 -4.19
CA LYS A 11 18.87 12.84 -5.63
C LYS A 11 20.35 13.04 -5.93
N ARG A 12 21.08 13.74 -5.06
CA ARG A 12 22.53 13.94 -5.17
C ARG A 12 23.35 12.76 -4.65
N GLY A 13 22.74 11.83 -3.90
CA GLY A 13 23.48 10.79 -3.17
C GLY A 13 24.23 11.36 -1.97
N ASP A 14 23.75 12.47 -1.41
CA ASP A 14 24.30 13.06 -0.20
C ASP A 14 23.67 12.38 1.03
N PHE A 15 24.44 11.52 1.67
CA PHE A 15 24.04 10.78 2.87
C PHE A 15 24.73 11.31 4.14
N SER A 16 25.31 12.51 4.08
CA SER A 16 26.05 13.11 5.21
C SER A 16 25.21 13.19 6.49
N ARG A 17 23.90 13.39 6.36
CA ARG A 17 22.96 13.43 7.49
C ARG A 17 22.86 12.12 8.28
N TRP A 18 23.24 11.00 7.66
CA TRP A 18 23.22 9.67 8.26
C TRP A 18 24.62 9.15 8.59
N GLN A 19 25.67 9.94 8.32
CA GLN A 19 27.03 9.51 8.57
C GLN A 19 27.38 9.68 10.06
N GLN A 20 27.76 8.58 10.72
CA GLN A 20 28.17 8.55 12.13
C GLN A 20 29.40 7.65 12.31
N LEU A 21 30.51 8.21 12.83
CA LEU A 21 31.72 7.46 13.18
C LEU A 21 32.24 6.52 12.06
N GLY A 22 32.17 6.97 10.81
CA GLY A 22 32.61 6.19 9.63
C GLY A 22 31.61 5.13 9.16
N ARG A 23 30.39 5.12 9.69
CA ARG A 23 29.26 4.26 9.26
C ARG A 23 28.09 5.14 8.81
N TYR A 24 27.13 4.54 8.12
CA TYR A 24 25.85 5.20 7.80
C TYR A 24 24.72 4.54 8.59
N LEU A 25 23.96 5.37 9.30
CA LEU A 25 22.93 4.94 10.24
C LEU A 25 21.68 5.82 10.05
N LEU A 26 20.58 5.18 9.65
CA LEU A 26 19.24 5.74 9.81
C LEU A 26 18.80 5.57 11.26
N HIS A 27 18.23 6.61 11.85
CA HIS A 27 17.64 6.56 13.18
C HIS A 27 16.30 7.29 13.14
N GLU A 28 15.22 6.59 13.46
CA GLU A 28 13.87 7.13 13.55
C GLU A 28 13.27 6.74 14.90
N ASP A 29 12.65 7.70 15.56
CA ASP A 29 11.81 7.47 16.74
C ASP A 29 10.45 6.95 16.26
N LEU A 30 9.86 5.99 16.96
CA LEU A 30 8.59 5.38 16.54
C LEU A 30 7.37 6.28 16.77
N VAL A 31 7.45 7.21 17.72
CA VAL A 31 6.33 8.09 18.12
C VAL A 31 6.43 9.47 17.49
N VAL A 32 7.63 10.07 17.51
CA VAL A 32 7.84 11.44 16.99
C VAL A 32 8.62 11.48 15.68
N GLY A 33 9.16 10.34 15.25
CA GLY A 33 9.86 10.19 13.98
C GLY A 33 8.95 9.72 12.85
N GLU A 34 9.55 9.25 11.77
CA GLU A 34 8.83 8.83 10.56
C GLU A 34 9.30 7.44 10.09
N PRO A 35 9.25 6.41 10.94
CA PRO A 35 9.81 5.08 10.68
C PRO A 35 9.23 4.42 9.43
N ALA A 36 7.97 4.71 9.09
CA ALA A 36 7.30 4.21 7.88
C ALA A 36 7.96 4.65 6.56
N ARG A 37 8.88 5.63 6.60
CA ARG A 37 9.69 6.03 5.44
C ARG A 37 10.71 4.97 5.06
N ILE A 38 11.17 4.19 6.02
CA ILE A 38 12.18 3.16 5.80
C ILE A 38 11.51 2.00 5.08
N PHE A 39 12.14 1.54 3.99
CA PHE A 39 11.71 0.32 3.31
C PHE A 39 12.88 -0.59 3.04
N MET A 40 12.58 -1.87 2.88
CA MET A 40 13.55 -2.91 2.61
C MET A 40 13.07 -3.77 1.46
N PHE A 41 14.02 -4.32 0.72
CA PHE A 41 13.74 -5.26 -0.35
C PHE A 41 14.97 -6.14 -0.60
N GLN A 42 14.73 -7.31 -1.19
CA GLN A 42 15.77 -8.29 -1.46
C GLN A 42 15.94 -8.49 -2.97
N ILE A 43 17.19 -8.46 -3.43
CA ILE A 43 17.59 -8.81 -4.81
C ILE A 43 18.78 -9.76 -4.71
N ASP A 44 18.72 -10.91 -5.38
CA ASP A 44 19.79 -11.91 -5.39
C ASP A 44 20.33 -12.25 -3.99
N GLN A 45 19.41 -12.49 -3.04
CA GLN A 45 19.67 -12.77 -1.63
C GLN A 45 20.32 -11.62 -0.82
N ARG A 46 20.52 -10.45 -1.41
CA ARG A 46 21.05 -9.26 -0.72
C ARG A 46 19.93 -8.34 -0.31
N TRP A 47 19.99 -7.87 0.93
CA TRP A 47 19.05 -6.90 1.47
C TRP A 47 19.51 -5.48 1.17
N TYR A 48 18.57 -4.68 0.70
CA TYR A 48 18.75 -3.26 0.45
C TYR A 48 17.80 -2.47 1.33
N VAL A 49 18.24 -1.29 1.74
CA VAL A 49 17.44 -0.31 2.46
C VAL A 49 17.19 0.90 1.58
N GLY A 50 15.99 1.46 1.71
CA GLY A 50 15.60 2.71 1.11
C GLY A 50 14.89 3.64 2.10
N TYR A 51 14.74 4.89 1.69
CA TYR A 51 14.05 5.93 2.46
C TYR A 51 13.12 6.75 1.57
N LYS A 52 11.84 6.76 1.91
CA LYS A 52 10.79 7.48 1.18
C LYS A 52 10.76 8.95 1.51
N THR A 53 10.24 9.71 0.56
CA THR A 53 9.92 11.12 0.70
C THR A 53 8.41 11.31 0.64
N LEU A 54 7.90 12.37 1.24
CA LEU A 54 6.48 12.74 1.14
C LEU A 54 6.10 13.02 -0.32
N SER A 55 4.81 12.86 -0.62
CA SER A 55 4.25 13.05 -1.96
C SER A 55 4.50 14.45 -2.50
N ASP A 56 4.73 14.58 -3.81
CA ASP A 56 4.74 15.88 -4.48
C ASP A 56 3.43 16.65 -4.29
N TYR A 57 2.31 15.92 -4.27
CA TYR A 57 1.01 16.50 -4.03
C TYR A 57 0.96 17.19 -2.65
N PHE A 58 1.55 16.55 -1.63
CA PHE A 58 1.67 17.13 -0.29
C PHE A 58 2.60 18.37 -0.27
N VAL A 59 3.80 18.24 -0.86
CA VAL A 59 4.82 19.28 -0.82
C VAL A 59 4.39 20.56 -1.55
N TYR A 60 3.50 20.45 -2.55
CA TYR A 60 3.14 21.57 -3.42
C TYR A 60 1.66 22.01 -3.35
N GLN A 61 0.77 21.30 -2.63
CA GLN A 61 -0.67 21.64 -2.54
C GLN A 61 -1.20 21.88 -1.11
N ASP A 62 -0.35 21.86 -0.08
CA ASP A 62 -0.68 22.25 1.31
C ASP A 62 -1.87 21.47 1.93
N VAL A 63 -2.01 20.19 1.55
CA VAL A 63 -3.01 19.25 2.11
C VAL A 63 -2.34 18.41 3.20
N PRO A 64 -3.00 17.99 4.29
CA PRO A 64 -2.40 17.09 5.29
C PRO A 64 -1.82 15.80 4.69
N GLY A 65 -0.64 15.40 5.17
CA GLY A 65 0.29 14.52 4.45
C GLY A 65 0.06 13.04 4.62
N VAL A 66 -0.03 12.35 3.49
CA VAL A 66 0.10 10.89 3.40
C VAL A 66 1.42 10.59 2.70
N PHE A 67 2.16 9.59 3.18
CA PHE A 67 3.35 9.11 2.50
C PHE A 67 3.04 8.75 1.04
N CYS A 68 3.94 9.10 0.13
CA CYS A 68 3.78 8.70 -1.26
C CYS A 68 4.03 7.19 -1.36
N SER A 69 3.13 6.40 -1.93
CA SER A 69 3.40 4.98 -2.24
C SER A 69 4.57 4.82 -3.25
N ARG A 70 4.89 5.86 -4.01
CA ARG A 70 5.90 5.85 -5.09
C ARG A 70 7.33 5.85 -4.53
N ILE A 71 8.10 4.88 -5.00
CA ILE A 71 9.53 4.71 -4.75
C ILE A 71 10.28 4.96 -6.05
N TYR A 72 11.24 5.88 -6.03
CA TYR A 72 12.12 6.19 -7.16
C TYR A 72 13.52 5.61 -6.93
N TRP A 73 14.34 5.56 -7.98
CA TRP A 73 15.74 5.13 -7.88
C TRP A 73 16.52 5.87 -6.78
N HIS A 74 16.22 7.15 -6.59
CA HIS A 74 16.87 7.98 -5.56
C HIS A 74 16.31 7.75 -4.16
N ASN A 75 15.38 6.82 -3.96
CA ASN A 75 14.95 6.39 -2.62
C ASN A 75 15.73 5.17 -2.14
N VAL A 76 16.37 4.40 -3.03
CA VAL A 76 17.31 3.33 -2.65
C VAL A 76 18.52 3.96 -1.96
N LEU A 77 18.94 3.52 -0.79
CA LEU A 77 20.12 4.07 -0.11
C LEU A 77 21.35 3.19 -0.32
N GLY A 78 21.20 1.90 -0.01
CA GLY A 78 22.22 0.92 -0.28
C GLY A 78 22.02 -0.41 0.44
N LEU A 79 23.13 -1.14 0.66
CA LEU A 79 23.11 -2.48 1.22
C LEU A 79 22.85 -2.42 2.72
N LEU A 80 21.93 -3.25 3.20
CA LEU A 80 21.64 -3.39 4.62
C LEU A 80 22.81 -4.07 5.33
N ASP A 81 23.32 -3.45 6.40
CA ASP A 81 24.36 -4.01 7.28
C ASP A 81 23.76 -4.58 8.56
N GLY A 82 22.76 -3.90 9.14
CA GLY A 82 22.08 -4.40 10.32
C GLY A 82 20.90 -3.54 10.76
N ILE A 83 20.00 -4.16 11.54
CA ILE A 83 18.82 -3.54 12.11
C ILE A 83 18.88 -3.69 13.62
N ARG A 84 18.55 -2.61 14.34
CA ARG A 84 18.25 -2.66 15.77
C ARG A 84 16.94 -1.93 16.00
N THR A 85 16.05 -2.55 16.75
CA THR A 85 14.74 -2.01 17.12
C THR A 85 14.60 -2.04 18.63
N SER A 86 13.89 -1.06 19.16
CA SER A 86 13.36 -1.01 20.52
C SER A 86 11.88 -0.65 20.45
N ASP A 87 11.23 -0.49 21.61
CA ASP A 87 9.85 -0.01 21.69
C ASP A 87 9.72 1.49 21.38
N THR A 88 10.85 2.20 21.25
CA THR A 88 10.92 3.65 21.07
C THR A 88 11.60 4.09 19.77
N ASP A 89 12.55 3.30 19.25
CA ASP A 89 13.34 3.71 18.10
C ASP A 89 13.76 2.54 17.20
N VAL A 90 14.07 2.89 15.96
CA VAL A 90 14.67 2.01 14.98
C VAL A 90 15.96 2.58 14.44
N ARG A 91 16.97 1.72 14.34
CA ARG A 91 18.30 2.02 13.81
C ARG A 91 18.65 1.06 12.69
N VAL A 92 18.91 1.61 11.50
CA VAL A 92 19.27 0.82 10.32
C VAL A 92 20.64 1.24 9.81
N ALA A 93 21.60 0.32 9.97
CA ALA A 93 22.95 0.49 9.45
C ALA A 93 23.01 0.03 7.99
N PHE A 94 23.71 0.79 7.14
CA PHE A 94 23.82 0.48 5.72
C PHE A 94 25.14 0.92 5.10
N HIS A 95 25.48 0.31 3.98
CA HIS A 95 26.54 0.75 3.08
C HIS A 95 25.93 1.51 1.91
N PRO A 96 26.19 2.82 1.77
CA PRO A 96 25.59 3.61 0.71
C PRO A 96 26.09 3.14 -0.65
N LEU A 97 25.17 3.09 -1.61
CA LEU A 97 25.49 2.86 -3.01
C LEU A 97 25.71 4.19 -3.72
N ASP A 98 26.57 4.18 -4.73
CA ASP A 98 26.73 5.34 -5.61
C ASP A 98 25.49 5.53 -6.52
N PRO A 99 25.35 6.69 -7.20
CA PRO A 99 24.18 6.95 -8.05
C PRO A 99 23.94 5.93 -9.18
N HIS A 100 24.98 5.28 -9.70
CA HIS A 100 24.87 4.27 -10.74
C HIS A 100 24.38 2.95 -10.15
N GLU A 101 24.98 2.50 -9.05
CA GLU A 101 24.58 1.30 -8.32
C GLU A 101 23.14 1.37 -7.80
N ARG A 102 22.68 2.54 -7.36
CA ARG A 102 21.30 2.77 -6.93
C ARG A 102 20.31 2.61 -8.08
N ARG A 103 20.65 3.10 -9.27
CA ARG A 103 19.83 2.92 -10.48
C ARG A 103 19.78 1.47 -10.89
N ALA A 104 20.94 0.81 -10.98
CA ALA A 104 21.00 -0.61 -11.32
C ALA A 104 20.19 -1.47 -10.34
N THR A 105 20.34 -1.23 -9.03
CA THR A 105 19.56 -1.89 -7.98
C THR A 105 18.06 -1.61 -8.15
N PHE A 106 17.67 -0.36 -8.38
CA PHE A 106 16.27 -0.01 -8.61
C PHE A 106 15.71 -0.69 -9.85
N ASP A 107 16.44 -0.68 -10.96
CA ASP A 107 16.03 -1.25 -12.23
C ASP A 107 15.83 -2.77 -12.14
N ALA A 108 16.62 -3.44 -11.29
CA ALA A 108 16.52 -4.87 -10.98
C ALA A 108 15.30 -5.26 -10.11
N ILE A 109 14.56 -4.29 -9.53
CA ILE A 109 13.29 -4.59 -8.85
C ILE A 109 12.30 -5.16 -9.86
N SER A 110 11.89 -6.40 -9.61
CA SER A 110 10.95 -7.17 -10.44
C SER A 110 9.54 -7.16 -9.83
N PRO A 111 8.50 -7.59 -10.57
CA PRO A 111 7.15 -7.70 -10.03
C PRO A 111 7.03 -8.63 -8.81
N THR A 112 7.98 -9.55 -8.62
CA THR A 112 8.03 -10.49 -7.48
C THR A 112 8.98 -10.04 -6.36
N THR A 113 9.70 -8.92 -6.54
CA THR A 113 10.54 -8.36 -5.49
C THR A 113 9.66 -7.78 -4.40
N SER A 114 9.66 -8.38 -3.21
CA SER A 114 8.89 -7.88 -2.06
C SER A 114 9.53 -6.62 -1.50
N ILE A 115 8.79 -5.51 -1.53
CA ILE A 115 9.13 -4.27 -0.83
C ILE A 115 8.35 -4.26 0.48
N THR A 116 9.07 -4.19 1.60
CA THR A 116 8.48 -4.20 2.94
C THR A 116 8.77 -2.90 3.67
N HIS A 117 7.85 -2.54 4.56
CA HIS A 117 7.94 -1.41 5.46
C HIS A 117 7.83 -1.95 6.88
N PRO A 118 8.94 -2.43 7.46
CA PRO A 118 8.89 -3.22 8.69
C PRO A 118 8.63 -2.36 9.94
N PHE A 119 8.54 -1.04 9.80
CA PHE A 119 8.37 -0.12 10.91
C PHE A 119 7.17 0.78 10.63
N VAL A 120 6.30 0.91 11.62
CA VAL A 120 5.06 1.68 11.56
C VAL A 120 5.12 2.83 12.55
N ASN A 121 4.33 3.87 12.30
CA ASN A 121 4.20 4.99 13.24
C ASN A 121 3.39 4.56 14.47
N HIS A 122 3.72 5.12 15.62
CA HIS A 122 3.09 4.85 16.89
C HIS A 122 2.51 6.14 17.48
N HIS A 123 1.31 6.09 18.07
CA HIS A 123 0.76 7.24 18.81
C HIS A 123 1.30 7.29 20.24
N GLU A 124 1.60 6.12 20.80
CA GLU A 124 2.21 5.91 22.11
C GLU A 124 3.21 4.77 22.01
N GLU A 125 4.18 4.69 22.93
CA GLU A 125 5.18 3.62 22.95
C GLU A 125 4.51 2.23 22.88
N GLY A 126 4.96 1.41 21.92
CA GLY A 126 4.37 0.09 21.64
C GLY A 126 2.96 0.06 21.05
N GLN A 127 2.33 1.21 20.74
CA GLN A 127 0.99 1.29 20.18
C GLN A 127 0.98 1.93 18.78
N GLU A 128 0.75 1.10 17.76
CA GLU A 128 0.67 1.54 16.36
C GLU A 128 -0.43 2.59 16.14
N ASP A 129 -0.18 3.53 15.24
CA ASP A 129 -1.19 4.48 14.76
C ASP A 129 -2.29 3.75 14.00
N THR A 130 -3.54 4.03 14.37
CA THR A 130 -4.74 3.50 13.72
C THR A 130 -5.73 4.60 13.36
N GLY A 131 -6.61 4.31 12.41
CA GLY A 131 -7.73 5.20 12.09
C GLY A 131 -8.69 5.35 13.27
N THR A 132 -9.54 6.39 13.20
CA THR A 132 -10.61 6.58 14.17
C THR A 132 -11.66 5.46 14.06
N PRO A 133 -12.27 5.00 15.18
CA PRO A 133 -13.28 3.94 15.15
C PRO A 133 -14.50 4.25 14.26
N ALA A 134 -14.83 5.54 14.10
CA ALA A 134 -15.93 5.99 13.25
C ALA A 134 -15.56 6.08 11.75
N GLY A 135 -14.36 5.69 11.36
CA GLY A 135 -13.82 5.96 10.03
C GLY A 135 -13.47 7.45 9.84
N TRP A 136 -13.06 7.79 8.63
CA TRP A 136 -12.54 9.13 8.31
C TRP A 136 -13.71 10.06 7.95
N PRO A 137 -13.81 11.27 8.53
CA PRO A 137 -14.77 12.26 8.04
C PRO A 137 -14.38 12.68 6.62
N VAL A 138 -15.36 12.77 5.72
CA VAL A 138 -15.13 13.20 4.34
C VAL A 138 -15.58 14.64 4.13
N THR A 139 -14.68 15.42 3.54
CA THR A 139 -15.00 16.70 2.91
C THR A 139 -14.69 16.58 1.43
N GLU A 140 -15.27 17.44 0.60
CA GLU A 140 -15.00 17.44 -0.84
C GLU A 140 -13.50 17.64 -1.15
N ASP A 141 -12.82 18.50 -0.40
CA ASP A 141 -11.37 18.73 -0.51
C ASP A 141 -10.55 17.48 -0.17
N ARG A 142 -10.97 16.75 0.88
CA ARG A 142 -10.32 15.50 1.27
C ARG A 142 -10.56 14.41 0.24
N ALA A 143 -11.79 14.28 -0.26
CA ALA A 143 -12.14 13.34 -1.32
C ALA A 143 -11.31 13.59 -2.59
N ARG A 144 -11.20 14.86 -3.03
CA ARG A 144 -10.35 15.25 -4.17
C ARG A 144 -8.89 14.88 -3.96
N SER A 145 -8.38 15.12 -2.75
CA SER A 145 -6.98 14.84 -2.42
C SER A 145 -6.67 13.33 -2.36
N LEU A 146 -7.55 12.54 -1.76
CA LEU A 146 -7.45 11.07 -1.77
C LEU A 146 -7.49 10.54 -3.22
N ASN A 147 -8.43 11.04 -4.02
CA ASN A 147 -8.54 10.65 -5.42
C ASN A 147 -7.26 11.01 -6.21
N ALA A 148 -6.71 12.22 -6.02
CA ALA A 148 -5.50 12.64 -6.72
C ALA A 148 -4.26 11.80 -6.34
N ALA A 149 -4.15 11.40 -5.07
CA ALA A 149 -3.08 10.54 -4.61
C ALA A 149 -3.13 9.16 -5.31
N GLU A 150 -4.33 8.57 -5.39
CA GLU A 150 -4.54 7.20 -5.87
C GLU A 150 -4.53 7.04 -7.39
N GLU A 151 -4.47 8.12 -8.15
CA GLU A 151 -4.60 8.10 -9.63
C GLU A 151 -3.65 7.09 -10.30
N HIS A 152 -2.39 7.09 -9.88
CA HIS A 152 -1.42 6.15 -10.44
C HIS A 152 -1.73 4.68 -10.15
N ILE A 153 -2.31 4.38 -8.98
CA ILE A 153 -2.73 3.03 -8.60
C ILE A 153 -3.91 2.65 -9.48
N ARG A 154 -4.94 3.49 -9.59
CA ARG A 154 -6.13 3.22 -10.43
C ARG A 154 -5.75 2.99 -11.89
N ARG A 155 -4.87 3.81 -12.44
CA ARG A 155 -4.34 3.66 -13.80
C ARG A 155 -3.62 2.33 -13.96
N TYR A 156 -2.67 2.02 -13.07
CA TYR A 156 -1.94 0.75 -13.11
C TYR A 156 -2.88 -0.46 -13.00
N THR A 157 -3.81 -0.43 -12.05
CA THR A 157 -4.80 -1.50 -11.85
C THR A 157 -5.67 -1.68 -13.10
N SER A 158 -6.13 -0.59 -13.72
CA SER A 158 -6.91 -0.66 -14.95
C SER A 158 -6.12 -1.27 -16.09
N ASP A 159 -4.87 -0.84 -16.29
CA ASP A 159 -3.99 -1.38 -17.33
C ASP A 159 -3.67 -2.86 -17.11
N LEU A 160 -3.49 -3.28 -15.86
CA LEU A 160 -3.21 -4.66 -15.49
C LEU A 160 -4.38 -5.61 -15.82
N PHE A 161 -5.62 -5.20 -15.50
CA PHE A 161 -6.79 -6.07 -15.64
C PHE A 161 -7.51 -5.93 -16.98
N ARG A 162 -7.35 -4.80 -17.70
CA ARG A 162 -8.03 -4.54 -18.97
C ARG A 162 -7.89 -5.68 -19.99
N PRO A 163 -6.70 -6.28 -20.23
CA PRO A 163 -6.57 -7.38 -21.18
C PRO A 163 -7.42 -8.61 -20.84
N MET A 164 -7.76 -8.81 -19.57
CA MET A 164 -8.58 -9.94 -19.11
C MET A 164 -10.08 -9.62 -19.08
N LEU A 165 -10.44 -8.35 -18.85
CA LEU A 165 -11.81 -7.97 -18.53
C LEU A 165 -12.56 -7.24 -19.67
N ALA A 166 -11.84 -6.75 -20.68
CA ALA A 166 -12.44 -5.98 -21.77
C ALA A 166 -13.50 -6.79 -22.55
N ASP A 167 -13.27 -8.09 -22.75
CA ASP A 167 -14.13 -8.97 -23.55
C ASP A 167 -14.96 -9.94 -22.70
N LEU A 168 -15.27 -9.59 -21.44
CA LEU A 168 -16.17 -10.39 -20.61
C LEU A 168 -17.53 -10.58 -21.27
N SER A 169 -18.06 -11.80 -21.15
CA SER A 169 -19.41 -12.16 -21.59
C SER A 169 -20.33 -12.54 -20.42
N GLU A 170 -19.81 -12.56 -19.20
CA GLU A 170 -20.53 -12.92 -17.98
C GLU A 170 -20.23 -11.92 -16.86
N ASN A 171 -21.16 -11.79 -15.92
CA ASN A 171 -20.98 -10.87 -14.80
C ASN A 171 -19.85 -11.36 -13.89
N ILE A 172 -19.03 -10.42 -13.42
CA ILE A 172 -18.09 -10.66 -12.32
C ILE A 172 -18.39 -9.72 -11.15
N THR A 173 -18.17 -10.19 -9.94
CA THR A 173 -18.35 -9.43 -8.71
C THR A 173 -17.02 -8.89 -8.22
N VAL A 174 -16.95 -7.56 -8.08
CA VAL A 174 -15.78 -6.85 -7.57
C VAL A 174 -16.13 -6.17 -6.25
N TYR A 175 -15.32 -6.43 -5.22
CA TYR A 175 -15.59 -6.00 -3.85
C TYR A 175 -14.46 -5.14 -3.29
N ASP A 176 -14.81 -4.05 -2.61
CA ASP A 176 -13.90 -3.24 -1.79
C ASP A 176 -14.49 -3.07 -0.37
N PRO A 177 -13.88 -3.68 0.67
CA PRO A 177 -14.37 -3.67 2.05
C PRO A 177 -14.19 -2.34 2.79
N ALA A 178 -13.50 -1.38 2.17
CA ALA A 178 -13.26 -0.03 2.68
C ALA A 178 -13.24 0.95 1.51
N CYS A 179 -14.38 1.04 0.83
CA CYS A 179 -14.51 1.65 -0.50
C CYS A 179 -14.29 3.16 -0.53
N SER A 180 -14.27 3.85 0.62
CA SER A 180 -14.08 5.29 0.72
C SER A 180 -15.10 6.04 -0.17
N THR A 181 -14.64 6.85 -1.12
CA THR A 181 -15.52 7.60 -2.04
C THR A 181 -16.15 6.75 -3.14
N GLY A 182 -15.82 5.45 -3.22
CA GLY A 182 -16.21 4.55 -4.31
C GLY A 182 -15.52 4.82 -5.63
N HIS A 183 -14.68 5.86 -5.74
CA HIS A 183 -14.09 6.28 -7.00
C HIS A 183 -13.15 5.22 -7.61
N PHE A 184 -12.38 4.53 -6.77
CA PHE A 184 -11.50 3.44 -7.20
C PHE A 184 -12.28 2.34 -7.93
N LEU A 185 -13.33 1.84 -7.27
CA LEU A 185 -14.11 0.71 -7.75
C LEU A 185 -14.96 1.08 -8.97
N SER A 186 -15.49 2.31 -9.00
CA SER A 186 -16.21 2.86 -10.16
C SER A 186 -15.33 2.95 -11.41
N GLN A 187 -14.12 3.51 -11.31
CA GLN A 187 -13.20 3.57 -12.46
C GLN A 187 -12.72 2.19 -12.92
N PHE A 188 -12.59 1.23 -12.00
CA PHE A 188 -12.30 -0.15 -12.38
C PHE A 188 -13.45 -0.77 -13.19
N ALA A 189 -14.70 -0.49 -12.81
CA ALA A 189 -15.87 -0.98 -13.53
C ALA A 189 -16.00 -0.41 -14.96
N ASP A 190 -15.47 0.80 -15.22
CA ASP A 190 -15.42 1.40 -16.56
C ASP A 190 -14.63 0.57 -17.59
N ILE A 191 -13.84 -0.43 -17.16
CA ILE A 191 -13.20 -1.39 -18.07
C ILE A 191 -14.26 -2.15 -18.87
N ASN A 192 -15.36 -2.57 -18.22
CA ASN A 192 -16.49 -3.23 -18.86
C ASN A 192 -17.77 -3.05 -18.01
N PRO A 193 -18.44 -1.90 -18.12
CA PRO A 193 -19.55 -1.53 -17.23
C PRO A 193 -20.80 -2.41 -17.40
N GLN A 194 -20.88 -3.18 -18.49
CA GLN A 194 -21.98 -4.11 -18.71
C GLN A 194 -21.89 -5.35 -17.81
N TYR A 195 -20.68 -5.78 -17.45
CA TYR A 195 -20.43 -7.07 -16.80
C TYR A 195 -19.76 -6.96 -15.42
N ILE A 196 -19.12 -5.83 -15.10
CA ILE A 196 -18.50 -5.64 -13.79
C ILE A 196 -19.55 -5.14 -12.79
N ARG A 197 -19.83 -5.95 -11.76
CA ARG A 197 -20.75 -5.65 -10.66
C ARG A 197 -19.96 -5.21 -9.43
N THR A 198 -20.33 -4.09 -8.83
CA THR A 198 -19.54 -3.47 -7.76
C THR A 198 -20.24 -3.54 -6.41
N ILE A 199 -19.49 -4.00 -5.40
CA ILE A 199 -19.92 -4.00 -4.01
C ILE A 199 -18.89 -3.18 -3.21
N GLY A 200 -19.31 -2.06 -2.66
CA GLY A 200 -18.55 -1.27 -1.70
C GLY A 200 -19.04 -1.51 -0.28
N GLN A 201 -18.12 -1.45 0.68
CA GLN A 201 -18.44 -1.40 2.09
C GLN A 201 -17.56 -0.34 2.76
N ASP A 202 -18.07 0.36 3.76
CA ASP A 202 -17.28 1.30 4.57
C ASP A 202 -17.84 1.40 6.00
N LEU A 203 -16.99 1.73 6.98
CA LEU A 203 -17.42 1.98 8.36
C LEU A 203 -18.24 3.27 8.48
N SER A 204 -17.90 4.27 7.66
CA SER A 204 -18.49 5.61 7.71
C SER A 204 -19.74 5.70 6.84
N GLN A 205 -20.89 6.00 7.45
CA GLN A 205 -22.13 6.26 6.71
C GLN A 205 -21.97 7.40 5.68
N GLN A 206 -21.17 8.42 6.01
CA GLN A 206 -20.92 9.53 5.07
C GLN A 206 -20.17 9.07 3.81
N MET A 207 -19.23 8.12 3.96
CA MET A 207 -18.54 7.51 2.81
C MET A 207 -19.49 6.65 1.99
N VAL A 208 -20.34 5.87 2.67
CA VAL A 208 -21.38 5.04 2.03
C VAL A 208 -22.31 5.90 1.17
N ASP A 209 -22.84 6.99 1.72
CA ASP A 209 -23.72 7.91 1.02
C ASP A 209 -23.03 8.53 -0.21
N TYR A 210 -21.75 8.89 -0.07
CA TYR A 210 -20.96 9.45 -1.17
C TYR A 210 -20.67 8.42 -2.28
N ALA A 211 -20.36 7.17 -1.90
CA ALA A 211 -20.04 6.10 -2.84
C ALA A 211 -21.27 5.55 -3.57
N ALA A 212 -22.46 5.63 -2.96
CA ALA A 212 -23.73 5.14 -3.51
C ALA A 212 -24.12 5.82 -4.84
N GLU A 213 -23.61 7.02 -5.12
CA GLU A 213 -23.80 7.70 -6.41
C GLU A 213 -23.07 7.03 -7.59
N ARG A 214 -22.10 6.14 -7.32
CA ARG A 214 -21.15 5.63 -8.31
C ARG A 214 -21.07 4.11 -8.37
N LEU A 215 -21.47 3.43 -7.30
CA LEU A 215 -21.39 1.98 -7.16
C LEU A 215 -22.78 1.35 -7.19
N GLU A 216 -22.84 0.08 -7.59
CA GLU A 216 -24.10 -0.66 -7.69
C GLU A 216 -24.66 -1.03 -6.32
N GLN A 217 -23.79 -1.46 -5.39
CA GLN A 217 -24.15 -1.78 -4.01
C GLN A 217 -23.13 -1.14 -3.07
N VAL A 218 -23.61 -0.46 -2.03
CA VAL A 218 -22.76 0.12 -0.98
C VAL A 218 -23.40 -0.13 0.38
N HIS A 219 -22.59 -0.58 1.33
CA HIS A 219 -23.05 -1.00 2.64
C HIS A 219 -22.25 -0.33 3.75
N GLN A 220 -22.94 0.05 4.83
CA GLN A 220 -22.26 0.42 6.07
C GLN A 220 -21.91 -0.86 6.84
N GLY A 221 -20.64 -1.03 7.21
CA GLY A 221 -20.23 -2.16 8.04
C GLY A 221 -18.72 -2.29 8.22
N ASP A 222 -18.33 -3.09 9.19
CA ASP A 222 -16.93 -3.43 9.46
C ASP A 222 -16.42 -4.52 8.51
N ALA A 223 -15.24 -4.33 7.93
CA ALA A 223 -14.59 -5.29 7.02
C ALA A 223 -14.35 -6.68 7.65
N GLU A 224 -14.41 -6.80 8.97
CA GLU A 224 -14.43 -8.08 9.71
C GLU A 224 -15.68 -8.91 9.48
N MET A 225 -16.76 -8.24 9.10
CA MET A 225 -18.03 -8.84 8.70
C MET A 225 -18.29 -8.45 7.24
N PRO A 226 -17.58 -9.05 6.27
CA PRO A 226 -17.76 -8.71 4.87
C PRO A 226 -19.20 -8.97 4.44
N VAL A 227 -19.78 -8.03 3.69
CA VAL A 227 -21.14 -8.16 3.16
C VAL A 227 -21.28 -9.29 2.14
N PRO A 228 -20.34 -9.51 1.19
CA PRO A 228 -20.48 -10.60 0.23
C PRO A 228 -20.50 -11.96 0.91
N LEU A 229 -21.37 -12.85 0.40
CA LEU A 229 -21.40 -14.25 0.86
C LEU A 229 -20.06 -14.94 0.55
N PRO A 230 -19.67 -15.96 1.35
CA PRO A 230 -18.47 -16.74 1.07
C PRO A 230 -18.43 -17.28 -0.36
N SER A 231 -17.25 -17.20 -0.99
CA SER A 231 -16.99 -17.69 -2.34
C SER A 231 -17.83 -17.07 -3.48
N THR A 232 -18.23 -15.81 -3.35
CA THR A 232 -19.00 -15.08 -4.38
C THR A 232 -18.24 -13.95 -5.08
N VAL A 233 -17.09 -13.54 -4.55
CA VAL A 233 -16.29 -12.43 -5.09
C VAL A 233 -15.27 -12.95 -6.08
N ASP A 234 -15.22 -12.35 -7.27
CA ASP A 234 -14.22 -12.62 -8.31
C ASP A 234 -12.92 -11.86 -8.05
N ILE A 235 -13.04 -10.57 -7.72
CA ILE A 235 -11.91 -9.66 -7.48
C ILE A 235 -12.17 -8.87 -6.20
N LEU A 236 -11.24 -8.95 -5.25
CA LEU A 236 -11.28 -8.18 -4.01
C LEU A 236 -10.17 -7.14 -4.02
N PHE A 237 -10.51 -5.86 -3.91
CA PHE A 237 -9.56 -4.78 -3.70
C PHE A 237 -9.47 -4.47 -2.22
N CYS A 238 -8.29 -4.63 -1.63
CA CYS A 238 -8.04 -4.38 -0.22
C CYS A 238 -7.07 -3.20 -0.08
N ARG A 239 -7.62 -2.03 0.25
CA ARG A 239 -6.87 -0.77 0.27
C ARG A 239 -6.66 -0.16 1.64
N PHE A 240 -7.00 -0.91 2.70
CA PHE A 240 -7.09 -0.39 4.06
C PHE A 240 -6.29 -1.21 5.09
N LEU A 241 -5.75 -2.38 4.73
CA LEU A 241 -4.86 -3.17 5.60
C LEU A 241 -3.44 -2.59 5.61
N ASN A 242 -3.39 -1.27 5.79
CA ASN A 242 -2.20 -0.44 5.72
C ASN A 242 -2.01 0.30 7.05
N SER A 243 -0.78 0.76 7.29
CA SER A 243 -0.47 1.56 8.48
C SER A 243 -1.34 2.82 8.52
N GLU A 244 -1.60 3.32 9.73
CA GLU A 244 -2.46 4.49 10.01
C GLU A 244 -3.96 4.26 9.77
N VAL A 245 -4.35 3.06 9.32
CA VAL A 245 -5.76 2.68 9.14
C VAL A 245 -6.16 1.61 10.14
N VAL A 246 -5.43 0.51 10.18
CA VAL A 246 -5.55 -0.55 11.19
C VAL A 246 -4.16 -0.85 11.77
N ASN A 247 -4.09 -1.57 12.88
CA ASN A 247 -2.82 -2.12 13.36
C ASN A 247 -2.53 -3.49 12.75
N THR A 248 -1.27 -3.92 12.78
CA THR A 248 -0.78 -5.16 12.17
C THR A 248 -1.53 -6.39 12.69
N ARG A 249 -1.79 -6.47 14.00
CA ARG A 249 -2.55 -7.57 14.59
C ARG A 249 -3.95 -7.64 13.98
N ARG A 250 -4.64 -6.51 13.91
CA ARG A 250 -5.99 -6.42 13.36
C ARG A 250 -6.03 -6.74 11.88
N ALA A 251 -5.02 -6.32 11.11
CA ALA A 251 -4.91 -6.69 9.71
C ALA A 251 -4.85 -8.21 9.50
N ARG A 252 -4.08 -8.92 10.33
CA ARG A 252 -4.00 -10.39 10.31
C ARG A 252 -5.32 -11.06 10.70
N GLU A 253 -6.06 -10.48 11.65
CA GLU A 253 -7.37 -10.99 12.07
C GLU A 253 -8.43 -10.80 10.97
N ILE A 254 -8.40 -9.67 10.25
CA ILE A 254 -9.38 -9.36 9.19
C ILE A 254 -9.14 -10.20 7.93
N LEU A 255 -7.88 -10.44 7.57
CA LEU A 255 -7.51 -11.06 6.30
C LEU A 255 -8.28 -12.37 5.98
N PRO A 256 -8.40 -13.35 6.90
CA PRO A 256 -9.16 -14.59 6.64
C PRO A 256 -10.63 -14.35 6.29
N HIS A 257 -11.29 -13.36 6.91
CA HIS A 257 -12.68 -13.01 6.63
C HIS A 257 -12.83 -12.50 5.19
N LEU A 258 -11.92 -11.62 4.76
CA LEU A 258 -11.89 -11.13 3.38
C LEU A 258 -11.63 -12.25 2.38
N VAL A 259 -10.64 -13.12 2.64
CA VAL A 259 -10.32 -14.25 1.76
C VAL A 259 -11.48 -15.25 1.66
N ALA A 260 -12.31 -15.40 2.69
CA ALA A 260 -13.49 -16.26 2.65
C ALA A 260 -14.51 -15.82 1.57
N THR A 261 -14.61 -14.52 1.29
CA THR A 261 -15.53 -13.99 0.25
C THR A 261 -15.12 -14.36 -1.17
N LEU A 262 -13.81 -14.52 -1.43
CA LEU A 262 -13.29 -14.83 -2.75
C LEU A 262 -13.70 -16.23 -3.18
N ARG A 263 -14.17 -16.39 -4.43
CA ARG A 263 -14.35 -17.70 -5.04
C ARG A 263 -13.00 -18.39 -5.28
N GLN A 264 -13.03 -19.69 -5.54
CA GLN A 264 -11.83 -20.41 -5.94
C GLN A 264 -11.24 -19.83 -7.23
N GLY A 265 -9.92 -19.57 -7.22
CA GLY A 265 -9.25 -18.88 -8.31
C GLY A 265 -9.51 -17.37 -8.40
N GLY A 266 -10.35 -16.81 -7.52
CA GLY A 266 -10.58 -15.37 -7.41
C GLY A 266 -9.31 -14.62 -7.02
N VAL A 267 -9.27 -13.32 -7.32
CA VAL A 267 -8.07 -12.49 -7.19
C VAL A 267 -8.24 -11.50 -6.05
N MET A 268 -7.25 -11.42 -5.16
CA MET A 268 -7.13 -10.33 -4.19
C MET A 268 -6.04 -9.37 -4.66
N VAL A 269 -6.29 -8.08 -4.59
CA VAL A 269 -5.29 -7.03 -4.79
C VAL A 269 -5.14 -6.29 -3.47
N LEU A 270 -3.94 -6.30 -2.89
CA LEU A 270 -3.63 -5.48 -1.71
C LEU A 270 -2.72 -4.34 -2.13
N VAL A 271 -3.14 -3.12 -1.81
CA VAL A 271 -2.37 -1.91 -2.15
C VAL A 271 -2.65 -0.83 -1.12
N GLY A 272 -1.67 0.03 -0.88
CA GLY A 272 -1.83 1.16 0.00
C GLY A 272 -1.08 2.38 -0.47
N HIS A 273 -1.61 3.53 -0.07
CA HIS A 273 -0.83 4.76 -0.06
C HIS A 273 0.23 4.73 1.04
N SER A 274 -0.23 4.43 2.25
CA SER A 274 0.62 4.01 3.35
C SER A 274 1.05 2.55 3.15
N PRO A 275 2.12 2.12 3.82
CA PRO A 275 2.57 0.75 3.74
C PRO A 275 1.52 -0.30 4.10
N VAL A 276 1.47 -1.38 3.30
CA VAL A 276 0.70 -2.60 3.61
C VAL A 276 1.36 -3.31 4.79
N LEU A 277 0.56 -3.67 5.79
CA LEU A 277 1.01 -4.27 7.05
C LEU A 277 1.26 -5.77 6.97
N LEU A 278 0.72 -6.40 5.93
CA LEU A 278 0.80 -7.84 5.70
C LEU A 278 1.97 -8.17 4.78
N ASP A 279 2.70 -9.22 5.12
CA ASP A 279 3.76 -9.77 4.27
C ASP A 279 3.28 -10.98 3.45
N VAL A 280 4.19 -11.56 2.65
CA VAL A 280 3.89 -12.73 1.82
C VAL A 280 3.45 -13.92 2.65
N LEU A 281 4.06 -14.14 3.83
CA LEU A 281 3.74 -15.27 4.69
C LEU A 281 2.33 -15.14 5.28
N ASP A 282 1.94 -13.93 5.69
CA ASP A 282 0.58 -13.64 6.15
C ASP A 282 -0.45 -13.98 5.06
N LEU A 283 -0.18 -13.59 3.80
CA LEU A 283 -1.05 -13.87 2.65
C LEU A 283 -1.14 -15.36 2.32
N GLU A 284 0.00 -16.06 2.31
CA GLU A 284 0.07 -17.49 2.03
C GLU A 284 -0.62 -18.31 3.12
N THR A 285 -0.45 -17.94 4.39
CA THR A 285 -1.12 -18.58 5.53
C THR A 285 -2.64 -18.42 5.45
N ALA A 286 -3.14 -17.32 4.88
CA ALA A 286 -4.56 -17.11 4.65
C ALA A 286 -5.12 -17.92 3.45
N GLY A 287 -4.31 -18.71 2.75
CA GLY A 287 -4.72 -19.54 1.62
C GLY A 287 -4.66 -18.83 0.26
N LEU A 288 -3.80 -17.82 0.14
CA LEU A 288 -3.55 -17.13 -1.12
C LEU A 288 -2.22 -17.58 -1.74
N THR A 289 -2.15 -17.64 -3.06
CA THR A 289 -0.90 -17.70 -3.82
C THR A 289 -0.53 -16.28 -4.25
N VAL A 290 0.64 -15.78 -3.82
CA VAL A 290 1.12 -14.45 -4.21
C VAL A 290 1.76 -14.50 -5.60
N LEU A 291 1.22 -13.74 -6.55
CA LEU A 291 1.66 -13.69 -7.95
C LEU A 291 2.54 -12.46 -8.24
N GLN A 292 2.30 -11.37 -7.52
CA GLN A 292 3.00 -10.10 -7.64
C GLN A 292 3.07 -9.46 -6.26
N THR A 293 4.15 -8.74 -5.97
CA THR A 293 4.36 -7.98 -4.72
C THR A 293 4.69 -6.51 -4.99
N THR A 294 5.14 -6.18 -6.20
CA THR A 294 5.53 -4.82 -6.59
C THR A 294 4.96 -4.46 -7.95
N ALA A 295 4.40 -3.25 -8.07
CA ALA A 295 4.03 -2.64 -9.34
C ALA A 295 5.10 -1.67 -9.81
N ARG A 296 5.31 -1.58 -11.12
CA ARG A 296 6.18 -0.59 -11.77
C ARG A 296 5.36 0.22 -12.76
N GLN A 297 5.44 1.55 -12.65
CA GLN A 297 4.82 2.45 -13.61
C GLN A 297 5.75 3.65 -13.84
N ASP A 298 6.03 3.92 -15.12
CA ASP A 298 6.92 4.99 -15.55
C ASP A 298 8.31 4.92 -14.86
N ARG A 299 8.56 5.82 -13.91
CA ARG A 299 9.86 6.02 -13.24
C ARG A 299 9.85 5.62 -11.76
N TYR A 300 8.78 4.99 -11.28
CA TYR A 300 8.64 4.57 -9.90
C TYR A 300 8.11 3.15 -9.78
N VAL A 301 8.34 2.56 -8.62
CA VAL A 301 7.71 1.32 -8.16
C VAL A 301 6.90 1.60 -6.90
N PHE A 302 5.97 0.71 -6.56
CA PHE A 302 5.20 0.77 -5.32
C PHE A 302 4.76 -0.62 -4.90
N GLN A 303 4.53 -0.79 -3.60
CA GLN A 303 4.04 -2.04 -3.02
C GLN A 303 2.64 -2.34 -3.58
N TYR A 304 2.47 -3.51 -4.19
CA TYR A 304 1.25 -3.89 -4.88
C TYR A 304 1.17 -5.41 -4.98
N TYR A 305 0.35 -6.01 -4.13
CA TYR A 305 0.16 -7.45 -4.12
C TYR A 305 -0.97 -7.86 -5.06
N VAL A 306 -0.70 -8.86 -5.90
CA VAL A 306 -1.74 -9.59 -6.64
C VAL A 306 -1.68 -11.03 -6.17
N CYS A 307 -2.78 -11.50 -5.63
CA CYS A 307 -2.88 -12.80 -5.00
C CYS A 307 -4.04 -13.57 -5.62
N ARG A 308 -3.91 -14.88 -5.74
CA ARG A 308 -5.01 -15.76 -6.18
C ARG A 308 -5.40 -16.68 -5.05
N LYS A 309 -6.70 -16.85 -4.81
CA LYS A 309 -7.19 -17.84 -3.85
C LYS A 309 -6.80 -19.25 -4.32
N SER A 310 -6.00 -19.93 -3.51
CA SER A 310 -5.53 -21.28 -3.78
C SER A 310 -6.70 -22.26 -3.73
N PRO A 311 -6.75 -23.28 -4.62
CA PRO A 311 -7.69 -24.38 -4.49
C PRO A 311 -7.59 -24.96 -3.08
N GLN A 312 -8.73 -25.14 -2.39
CA GLN A 312 -8.75 -25.94 -1.18
C GLN A 312 -8.44 -27.39 -1.59
N CYS A 313 -7.37 -27.96 -1.07
CA CYS A 313 -7.07 -29.39 -1.17
C CYS A 313 -8.15 -30.22 -0.45
#